data_AF-A0A8S2FY46-F1
#
_entry.id   AF-A0A8S2FY46-F1
#
_cell.length_a   1.000
_cell.length_b   1.000
_cell.length_c   1.000
_cell.angle_alpha   90.00
_cell.angle_beta   90.00
_cell.angle_gamma   90.00
#
_symmetry.space_group_name_H-M   'P 1'
#
loop_
_entity.id
_entity.type
_entity.pdbx_description
1 polymer ?
#
loop_
_entity_poly.entity_id
_entity_poly.type
_entity_poly.pdbx_seq_one_letter_code
_entity_poly.pdbx_strand_id
1 'polypeptide(L)'
;IQNFEFLTLITQDVKKLAGNKPFYCAAEYIPEDPIITVAKNGPMDGLWHEKFYTTIKDILIMNDDNNRVSLDQLKLVIDGRLQGYSSIQNLVNYLSNHDHNRFCYDIFTHIKDEQTAINRLKLGKK
;
A
#
# COMPACT_ATOMS: atom_id res chain seq x y z
N ILE A 1 2.49 -16.73 -0.01
CA ILE A 1 3.14 -17.69 0.93
C ILE A 1 2.15 -18.01 2.05
N GLN A 2 1.86 -19.29 2.33
CA GLN A 2 0.91 -19.69 3.38
C GLN A 2 1.60 -20.23 4.65
N ASN A 3 2.91 -19.99 4.83
CA ASN A 3 3.63 -20.45 6.01
C ASN A 3 3.71 -19.34 7.07
N PHE A 4 2.59 -19.11 7.77
CA PHE A 4 2.49 -18.08 8.81
C PHE A 4 3.36 -18.37 10.04
N GLU A 5 3.60 -19.65 10.34
CA GLU A 5 4.48 -20.06 11.43
C GLU A 5 5.92 -19.60 11.16
N PHE A 6 6.43 -19.87 9.95
CA PHE A 6 7.76 -19.42 9.55
C PHE A 6 7.91 -17.89 9.56
N LEU A 7 6.92 -17.17 9.04
CA LEU A 7 6.92 -15.70 9.06
C LEU A 7 6.93 -15.16 10.50
N THR A 8 6.12 -15.77 11.38
CA THR A 8 6.10 -15.42 12.81
C THR A 8 7.45 -15.65 13.47
N LEU A 9 8.07 -16.81 13.23
CA LEU A 9 9.38 -17.16 13.78
C LEU A 9 10.45 -16.16 13.36
N ILE A 10 10.56 -15.86 12.06
CA ILE A 10 11.54 -14.88 11.56
C ILE A 10 11.29 -13.50 12.15
N THR A 11 10.05 -13.02 12.14
CA THR A 11 9.71 -11.69 12.67
C THR A 11 10.07 -11.57 14.15
N GLN A 12 9.86 -12.63 14.95
CA GLN A 12 10.22 -12.65 16.37
C GLN A 12 11.74 -12.68 16.57
N ASP A 13 12.46 -13.52 15.81
CA ASP A 13 13.91 -13.66 15.94
C ASP A 13 14.64 -12.38 15.56
N VAL A 14 14.26 -11.71 14.46
CA VAL A 14 14.90 -10.45 14.04
C VAL A 14 14.64 -9.33 15.03
N LYS A 15 13.44 -9.25 15.62
CA LYS A 15 13.11 -8.26 16.65
C LYS A 15 13.90 -8.50 17.93
N LYS A 16 14.05 -9.78 18.34
CA LYS A 16 14.89 -10.14 19.48
C LYS A 16 16.35 -9.71 19.26
N LEU A 17 16.88 -9.93 18.06
CA LEU A 17 18.24 -9.51 17.68
C LEU A 17 18.39 -7.98 17.60
N ALA A 18 17.35 -7.26 17.18
CA ALA A 18 17.33 -5.81 17.14
C ALA A 18 17.37 -5.17 18.55
N GLY A 19 16.98 -5.91 19.59
CA GLY A 19 16.97 -5.45 20.98
C GLY A 19 16.02 -4.27 21.16
N ASN A 20 16.53 -3.13 21.66
CA ASN A 20 15.72 -1.92 21.86
C ASN A 20 15.54 -1.08 20.58
N LYS A 21 16.16 -1.47 19.45
CA LYS A 21 16.00 -0.74 18.19
C LYS A 21 14.64 -1.10 17.57
N PRO A 22 13.85 -0.12 17.11
CA PRO A 22 12.64 -0.40 16.33
C PRO A 22 12.99 -1.25 15.10
N PHE A 23 12.25 -2.34 14.90
CA PHE A 23 12.37 -3.21 13.73
C PHE A 23 10.96 -3.54 13.21
N TYR A 24 10.74 -3.36 11.92
CA TYR A 24 9.43 -3.47 11.28
C TYR A 24 9.49 -4.45 10.10
N CYS A 25 8.67 -5.49 10.16
CA CYS A 25 8.57 -6.53 9.13
C CYS A 25 7.32 -6.31 8.27
N ALA A 26 7.49 -5.95 7.01
CA ALA A 26 6.40 -5.85 6.03
C ALA A 26 6.38 -7.07 5.12
N ALA A 27 5.19 -7.59 4.80
CA ALA A 27 5.00 -8.65 3.81
C ALA A 27 4.27 -8.16 2.57
N GLU A 28 4.56 -8.83 1.46
CA GLU A 28 3.73 -8.80 0.26
C GLU A 28 2.81 -10.03 0.31
N TYR A 29 1.53 -9.81 0.63
CA TYR A 29 0.50 -10.85 0.68
C TYR A 29 -0.68 -10.38 -0.14
N ILE A 30 -0.79 -10.90 -1.36
CA ILE A 30 -1.78 -10.47 -2.35
C ILE A 30 -2.67 -11.68 -2.71
N PRO A 31 -4.03 -11.55 -2.67
CA PRO A 31 -4.76 -10.38 -2.19
C PRO A 31 -4.55 -10.16 -0.69
N GLU A 32 -4.60 -8.89 -0.29
CA GLU A 32 -4.35 -8.48 1.09
C GLU A 32 -5.39 -9.03 2.06
N ASP A 33 -4.92 -9.47 3.22
CA ASP A 33 -5.75 -9.94 4.31
C ASP A 33 -5.20 -9.41 5.65
N PRO A 34 -6.01 -8.68 6.43
CA PRO A 34 -5.60 -8.20 7.74
C PRO A 34 -5.05 -9.28 8.68
N ILE A 35 -5.43 -10.56 8.51
CA ILE A 35 -4.98 -11.69 9.34
C ILE A 35 -3.45 -11.75 9.52
N ILE A 36 -2.69 -11.27 8.53
CA ILE A 36 -1.22 -11.21 8.56
C ILE A 36 -0.68 -10.24 9.64
N THR A 37 -1.51 -9.27 10.05
CA THR A 37 -1.13 -8.13 10.90
C THR A 37 -1.98 -8.00 12.18
N VAL A 38 -3.03 -8.82 12.33
CA VAL A 38 -4.18 -8.58 13.23
C VAL A 38 -3.94 -8.80 14.74
N ALA A 39 -2.72 -9.01 15.21
CA ALA A 39 -2.47 -8.95 16.66
C ALA A 39 -1.05 -8.50 16.96
N LYS A 40 -0.78 -8.14 18.23
CA LYS A 40 0.58 -7.93 18.77
C LYS A 40 1.57 -9.09 18.44
N ASN A 41 1.08 -10.22 17.94
CA ASN A 41 1.80 -11.41 17.49
C ASN A 41 1.38 -11.89 16.08
N GLY A 42 0.88 -11.01 15.20
CA GLY A 42 0.65 -11.36 13.80
C GLY A 42 1.95 -11.82 13.13
N PRO A 43 1.89 -12.64 12.06
CA PRO A 43 3.09 -13.11 11.37
C PRO A 43 4.04 -11.98 10.92
N MET A 44 3.48 -10.80 10.65
CA MET A 44 4.22 -9.60 10.21
C MET A 44 3.66 -8.34 10.89
N ASP A 45 4.42 -7.25 10.86
CA ASP A 45 3.97 -5.94 11.39
C ASP A 45 3.03 -5.22 10.44
N GLY A 46 3.26 -5.38 9.14
CA GLY A 46 2.43 -4.77 8.12
C GLY A 46 2.45 -5.46 6.77
N LEU A 47 1.65 -4.90 5.87
CA LEU A 47 1.41 -5.39 4.53
C LEU A 47 1.54 -4.26 3.51
N TRP A 48 2.09 -4.58 2.34
CA TRP A 48 2.02 -3.70 1.17
C TRP A 48 0.56 -3.52 0.74
N HIS A 49 0.11 -2.26 0.73
CA HIS A 49 -1.29 -1.93 0.54
C HIS A 49 -1.70 -1.89 -0.93
N GLU A 50 -1.89 -3.06 -1.54
CA GLU A 50 -2.20 -3.21 -2.97
C GLU A 50 -3.47 -2.47 -3.40
N LYS A 51 -4.52 -2.49 -2.59
CA LYS A 51 -5.76 -1.75 -2.85
C LYS A 51 -5.52 -0.24 -2.87
N PHE A 52 -4.64 0.28 -2.00
CA PHE A 52 -4.26 1.69 -2.05
C PHE A 52 -3.49 1.99 -3.34
N TYR A 53 -2.50 1.17 -3.69
CA TYR A 53 -1.72 1.34 -4.92
C TYR A 53 -2.64 1.43 -6.15
N THR A 54 -3.47 0.41 -6.35
CA THR A 54 -4.39 0.31 -7.50
C THR A 54 -5.39 1.46 -7.51
N THR A 55 -6.11 1.69 -6.41
CA THR A 55 -7.17 2.72 -6.33
C THR A 55 -6.60 4.12 -6.53
N ILE A 56 -5.50 4.47 -5.85
CA ILE A 56 -4.93 5.83 -5.96
C ILE A 56 -4.25 6.02 -7.32
N LYS A 57 -3.55 5.01 -7.85
CA LYS A 57 -2.98 5.08 -9.19
C LYS A 57 -4.07 5.32 -10.23
N ASP A 58 -5.17 4.56 -10.19
CA ASP A 58 -6.29 4.74 -11.11
C ASP A 58 -6.85 6.16 -11.04
N ILE A 59 -7.11 6.67 -9.82
CA ILE A 59 -7.58 8.05 -9.60
C ILE A 59 -6.61 9.10 -10.19
N LEU A 60 -5.30 8.84 -10.13
CA LEU A 60 -4.28 9.80 -10.58
C LEU A 60 -4.02 9.75 -12.09
N ILE A 61 -4.26 8.62 -12.77
CA ILE A 61 -4.08 8.47 -14.22
C ILE A 61 -5.38 8.63 -15.02
N MET A 62 -6.53 8.65 -14.35
CA MET A 62 -7.83 8.88 -14.97
C MET A 62 -7.87 10.22 -15.71
N ASN A 63 -8.44 10.21 -16.92
CA ASN A 63 -8.79 11.42 -17.67
C ASN A 63 -10.20 11.88 -17.27
N ASP A 64 -10.40 13.20 -17.23
CA ASP A 64 -11.59 13.86 -16.66
C ASP A 64 -12.91 13.51 -17.39
N ASP A 65 -12.83 12.86 -18.55
CA ASP A 65 -13.96 12.75 -19.48
C ASP A 65 -15.03 11.72 -19.11
N ASN A 66 -14.83 10.76 -18.21
CA ASN A 66 -15.90 9.77 -17.91
C ASN A 66 -15.85 8.99 -16.58
N ASN A 67 -14.84 9.15 -15.71
CA ASN A 67 -14.75 8.33 -14.50
C ASN A 67 -14.86 9.17 -13.23
N ARG A 68 -16.01 9.08 -12.56
CA ARG A 68 -16.18 9.64 -11.22
C ARG A 68 -15.34 8.84 -10.24
N VAL A 69 -14.47 9.52 -9.50
CA VAL A 69 -13.79 8.95 -8.34
C VAL A 69 -14.85 8.48 -7.35
N SER A 70 -14.86 7.19 -7.03
CA SER A 70 -15.69 6.67 -5.96
C SER A 70 -15.12 7.12 -4.62
N LEU A 71 -15.79 8.09 -3.99
CA LEU A 71 -15.38 8.58 -2.67
C LEU A 71 -15.44 7.49 -1.61
N ASP A 72 -16.32 6.50 -1.77
CA ASP A 72 -16.41 5.36 -0.86
C ASP A 72 -15.19 4.44 -1.00
N GLN A 73 -14.73 4.17 -2.22
CA GLN A 73 -13.49 3.41 -2.45
C GLN A 73 -12.27 4.19 -1.94
N LEU A 74 -12.23 5.50 -2.19
CA LEU A 74 -11.15 6.35 -1.69
C LEU A 74 -11.09 6.32 -0.15
N LYS A 75 -12.23 6.44 0.52
CA LYS A 75 -12.32 6.36 1.98
C LYS A 75 -11.85 5.00 2.50
N LEU A 76 -12.23 3.91 1.82
CA LEU A 76 -11.84 2.55 2.17
C LEU A 76 -10.32 2.36 2.13
N VAL A 77 -9.63 2.91 1.13
CA VAL A 77 -8.17 2.75 0.99
C VAL A 77 -7.36 3.75 1.80
N ILE A 78 -7.91 4.92 2.12
CA ILE A 78 -7.25 5.89 3.02
C ILE A 78 -7.33 5.39 4.48
N ASP A 79 -8.48 4.87 4.90
CA ASP A 79 -8.68 4.36 6.26
C ASP A 79 -8.73 2.83 6.27
N GLY A 80 -7.56 2.21 6.40
CA GLY A 80 -7.41 0.77 6.50
C GLY A 80 -8.22 0.10 7.61
N ARG A 81 -8.64 0.82 8.66
CA ARG A 81 -9.48 0.24 9.71
C ARG A 81 -10.84 -0.20 9.17
N LEU A 82 -11.34 0.43 8.10
CA LEU A 82 -12.55 0.03 7.40
C LEU A 82 -12.39 -1.30 6.65
N GLN A 83 -11.15 -1.77 6.47
CA GLN A 83 -10.82 -3.05 5.86
C GLN A 83 -10.51 -4.14 6.90
N GLY A 84 -10.60 -3.84 8.20
CA GLY A 84 -10.33 -4.78 9.29
C GLY A 84 -8.92 -4.73 9.87
N TYR A 85 -8.08 -3.79 9.44
CA TYR A 85 -6.75 -3.58 10.04
C TYR A 85 -6.86 -2.94 11.43
N SER A 86 -6.05 -3.42 12.37
CA SER A 86 -6.10 -2.98 13.77
C SER A 86 -5.49 -1.59 13.98
N SER A 87 -4.53 -1.20 13.14
CA SER A 87 -3.79 0.05 13.22
C SER A 87 -3.36 0.52 11.83
N ILE A 88 -3.21 1.83 11.66
CA ILE A 88 -2.60 2.41 10.45
C ILE A 88 -1.15 1.93 10.25
N GLN A 89 -0.48 1.48 11.31
CA GLN A 89 0.87 0.94 11.24
C GLN A 89 0.92 -0.43 10.56
N ASN A 90 -0.22 -1.08 10.32
CA ASN A 90 -0.28 -2.37 9.62
C ASN A 90 -0.18 -2.23 8.09
N LEU A 91 -0.16 -1.00 7.57
CA LEU A 91 -0.23 -0.74 6.13
C LEU A 91 0.97 0.04 5.64
N VAL A 92 1.57 -0.46 4.56
CA VAL A 92 2.58 0.23 3.77
C VAL A 92 1.89 0.75 2.50
N ASN A 93 1.43 1.99 2.56
CA ASN A 93 0.85 2.68 1.40
C ASN A 93 1.95 3.07 0.40
N TYR A 94 1.72 2.78 -0.88
CA TYR A 94 2.73 3.02 -1.91
C TYR A 94 2.10 3.35 -3.27
N LEU A 95 2.86 4.04 -4.12
CA LEU A 95 2.47 4.40 -5.50
C LEU A 95 3.46 3.94 -6.57
N SER A 96 4.58 3.36 -6.14
CA SER A 96 5.58 2.76 -7.02
C SER A 96 6.35 1.70 -6.24
N ASN A 97 6.66 0.61 -6.92
CA ASN A 97 7.58 -0.43 -6.48
C ASN A 97 8.53 -0.77 -7.65
N HIS A 98 9.25 -1.88 -7.56
CA HIS A 98 10.17 -2.34 -8.61
C HIS A 98 9.50 -3.27 -9.63
N ASP A 99 8.29 -3.78 -9.33
CA ASP A 99 7.56 -4.75 -10.15
C ASP A 99 6.73 -4.09 -11.26
N HIS A 100 6.38 -2.82 -11.08
CA HIS A 100 5.56 -2.05 -12.02
C HIS A 100 6.36 -0.95 -12.72
N ASN A 101 5.77 -0.41 -13.80
CA ASN A 101 6.26 0.82 -14.41
C ASN A 101 6.41 1.93 -13.36
N ARG A 102 7.40 2.80 -13.57
CA ARG A 102 7.56 4.01 -12.76
C ARG A 102 6.27 4.84 -12.85
N PHE A 103 5.79 5.32 -11.72
CA PHE A 103 4.55 6.12 -11.66
C PHE A 103 4.52 7.31 -12.64
N CYS A 104 5.65 7.97 -12.88
CA CYS A 104 5.72 9.04 -13.87
C CYS A 104 5.46 8.57 -15.31
N TYR A 105 5.93 7.37 -15.67
CA TYR A 105 5.70 6.81 -17.01
C TYR A 105 4.21 6.59 -17.24
N ASP A 106 3.51 6.02 -16.26
CA ASP A 106 2.07 5.77 -16.37
C ASP A 106 1.28 7.09 -16.51
N ILE A 107 1.63 8.11 -15.72
CA ILE A 107 0.98 9.44 -15.79
C ILE A 107 1.13 10.08 -17.17
N PHE A 108 2.36 10.19 -17.70
CA PHE A 108 2.59 10.83 -19.01
C PHE A 108 2.11 9.99 -20.20
N THR A 109 1.91 8.69 -19.99
CA THR A 109 1.31 7.82 -21.01
C THR A 109 -0.19 8.12 -21.17
N HIS A 110 -0.90 8.29 -20.05
CA HIS A 110 -2.36 8.41 -20.03
C HIS A 110 -2.87 9.85 -20.10
N ILE A 111 -2.13 10.82 -19.56
CA ILE A 111 -2.52 12.24 -19.51
C ILE A 111 -1.74 13.01 -20.57
N LYS A 112 -2.45 13.56 -21.56
CA LYS A 112 -1.83 14.30 -22.66
C LYS A 112 -1.51 15.75 -22.33
N ASP A 113 -2.30 16.38 -21.46
CA ASP A 113 -2.00 17.73 -20.97
C ASP A 113 -0.85 17.69 -19.97
N GLU A 114 0.29 18.27 -20.36
CA GLU A 114 1.53 18.23 -19.57
C GLU A 114 1.36 18.87 -18.19
N GLN A 115 0.66 20.00 -18.11
CA GLN A 115 0.48 20.72 -16.85
C GLN A 115 -0.36 19.90 -15.86
N THR A 116 -1.41 19.24 -16.36
CA THR A 116 -2.22 18.29 -15.58
C THR A 116 -1.40 17.08 -15.17
N ALA A 117 -0.62 16.49 -16.07
CA ALA A 117 0.26 15.36 -15.76
C ALA A 117 1.26 15.70 -14.64
N ILE A 118 1.90 16.86 -14.70
CA ILE A 118 2.81 17.36 -13.65
C ILE A 118 2.08 17.54 -12.31
N ASN A 119 0.86 18.09 -12.34
CA ASN A 119 0.07 18.31 -11.12
C ASN A 119 -0.35 16.98 -10.46
N ARG A 120 -0.77 15.98 -11.25
CA ARG A 120 -1.10 14.63 -10.77
C ARG A 120 0.13 13.90 -10.22
N LEU A 121 1.27 14.02 -10.91
CA LEU A 121 2.54 13.46 -10.43
C LEU A 121 2.96 14.07 -9.08
N LYS A 122 2.76 15.39 -8.90
CA LYS A 122 3.02 16.06 -7.61
C LYS A 122 2.07 15.59 -6.51
N LEU A 123 0.80 15.35 -6.83
CA LEU A 123 -0.18 14.85 -5.87
C LEU A 123 0.21 13.46 -5.34
N GLY A 124 0.71 12.57 -6.20
CA GLY A 124 1.19 11.23 -5.80
C GLY A 124 2.60 11.16 -5.20
N LYS A 125 3.28 12.30 -4.99
CA LYS A 125 4.64 12.34 -4.40
C LYS A 125 4.72 13.04 -3.04
N LYS A 126 3.60 13.59 -2.56
CA LYS A 126 3.52 14.20 -1.23
C LYS A 126 3.23 13.17 -0.16
#